data_AF-A0A6V7I2A6-F1
#
_entry.id   AF-A0A6V7I2A6-F1
#
_cell.length_a   1.000
_cell.length_b   1.000
_cell.length_c   1.000
_cell.angle_alpha   90.00
_cell.angle_beta   90.00
_cell.angle_gamma   90.00
#
_symmetry.space_group_name_H-M   'P 1'
#
loop_
_entity.id
_entity.type
_entity.pdbx_description
1 polymer ?
#
loop_
_entity_poly.entity_id
_entity_poly.type
_entity_poly.pdbx_seq_one_letter_code
_entity_poly.pdbx_strand_id
1 'polypeptide(L)'
;LTPEQREALDITSPENADIAHLINLREVMGIIGREIFIKDFQITDITAPRQVRTKKNLKFIVNFVLYARNKKQQMQEKIDEVLSRAEKLQNMHKQNQDMVERMNKQAMVTAQKKAQIEKLKRKIADNGEIISENEMKIIEYDKILQEKMQIKEEKIAKDGAKRAEMQKLRAKVDELRSKIVKSPEKIRKQLVELEENRKEQEEKREIIRAAILNKKTLLQDYESASTIIKREYSTLKGIIDDQISLQAMKKKCGRLREDIEDVTRNINLAEKLGSQDHRQASIEAIQECEKQCQERINRLRKTHAEIESEKKLLDRKRENIESRCTEMYSETSKIQGEIAQTEKDIASFLQHCQELYDMEISKLQQFKGIFS
;
A
#
# COMPACT_ATOMS: atom_id res chain seq x y z
N LEU A 1 -39.73 25.05 16.14
CA LEU A 1 -39.37 26.49 16.13
C LEU A 1 -38.58 26.80 14.86
N THR A 2 -39.06 27.76 14.08
CA THR A 2 -38.21 28.44 13.09
C THR A 2 -37.09 29.19 13.83
N PRO A 3 -35.95 29.50 13.17
CA PRO A 3 -34.86 30.25 13.78
C PRO A 3 -35.33 31.56 14.43
N GLU A 4 -36.25 32.28 13.77
CA GLU A 4 -36.76 33.57 14.26
C GLU A 4 -37.61 33.45 15.54
N GLN A 5 -38.32 32.33 15.74
CA GLN A 5 -39.10 32.10 16.96
C GLN A 5 -38.22 31.76 18.17
N ARG A 6 -37.04 31.14 17.96
CA ARG A 6 -36.04 30.94 19.03
C ARG A 6 -35.39 32.26 19.41
N GLU A 7 -35.06 33.09 18.41
CA GLU A 7 -34.45 34.40 18.61
C GLU A 7 -35.39 35.34 19.39
N ALA A 8 -36.69 35.37 19.08
CA ALA A 8 -37.67 36.18 19.81
C ALA A 8 -37.88 35.75 21.28
N LEU A 9 -37.70 34.46 21.60
CA LEU A 9 -37.85 33.93 22.96
C LEU A 9 -36.57 34.06 23.79
N ASP A 10 -35.39 33.99 23.17
CA ASP A 10 -34.10 34.21 23.82
C ASP A 10 -33.84 35.69 24.17
N ILE A 11 -34.49 36.64 23.48
CA ILE A 11 -34.26 38.09 23.68
C ILE A 11 -34.84 38.65 25.01
N THR A 12 -35.77 37.97 25.70
CA THR A 12 -36.55 38.63 26.77
C THR A 12 -36.32 38.19 28.22
N SER A 13 -35.92 36.95 28.55
CA SER A 13 -35.49 36.55 29.91
C SER A 13 -35.15 35.04 29.97
N PRO A 14 -34.11 34.60 30.71
CA PRO A 14 -33.83 33.19 31.01
C PRO A 14 -35.01 32.43 31.63
N GLU A 15 -35.97 33.14 32.24
CA GLU A 15 -37.18 32.58 32.84
C GLU A 15 -38.19 32.08 31.79
N ASN A 16 -38.05 32.46 30.52
CA ASN A 16 -38.96 32.08 29.43
C ASN A 16 -38.56 30.75 28.73
N ALA A 17 -37.41 30.16 29.08
CA ALA A 17 -36.92 28.93 28.45
C ALA A 17 -37.86 27.73 28.68
N ASP A 18 -38.45 27.61 29.87
CA ASP A 18 -39.41 26.53 30.19
C ASP A 18 -40.72 26.66 29.40
N ILE A 19 -41.13 27.90 29.10
CA ILE A 19 -42.28 28.20 28.24
C ILE A 19 -42.00 27.73 26.81
N ALA A 20 -40.77 27.90 26.30
CA ALA A 20 -40.38 27.45 24.97
C ALA A 20 -40.42 25.91 24.82
N HIS A 21 -39.95 25.17 25.83
CA HIS A 21 -40.06 23.70 25.85
C HIS A 21 -41.51 23.22 25.86
N LEU A 22 -42.36 23.88 26.66
CA LEU A 22 -43.78 23.59 26.73
C LEU A 22 -44.50 23.86 25.40
N ILE A 23 -44.18 24.98 24.73
CA ILE A 23 -44.71 25.31 23.41
C ILE A 23 -44.25 24.29 22.36
N ASN A 24 -42.96 23.90 22.37
CA ASN A 24 -42.44 22.88 21.45
C ASN A 24 -43.12 21.53 21.64
N LEU A 25 -43.27 21.08 22.89
CA LEU A 25 -43.95 19.83 23.19
C LEU A 25 -45.41 19.91 22.74
N ARG A 26 -46.11 21.01 23.01
CA ARG A 26 -47.47 21.23 22.52
C ARG A 26 -47.53 21.19 21.00
N GLU A 27 -46.55 21.76 20.31
CA GLU A 27 -46.56 21.81 18.84
C GLU A 27 -46.28 20.45 18.22
N VAL A 28 -45.27 19.72 18.71
CA VAL A 28 -44.97 18.35 18.27
C VAL A 28 -46.15 17.43 18.56
N MET A 29 -46.74 17.51 19.77
CA MET A 29 -47.94 16.75 20.11
C MET A 29 -49.17 17.19 19.33
N GLY A 30 -49.23 18.44 18.88
CA GLY A 30 -50.26 18.93 17.96
C GLY A 30 -50.10 18.33 16.56
N ILE A 31 -48.87 18.23 16.04
CA ILE A 31 -48.56 17.61 14.75
C ILE A 31 -48.86 16.11 14.80
N ILE A 32 -48.25 15.39 15.75
CA ILE A 32 -48.47 13.94 15.94
C ILE A 32 -49.95 13.68 16.24
N GLY A 33 -50.53 14.50 17.12
CA GLY A 33 -51.92 14.42 17.53
C GLY A 33 -52.89 14.46 16.36
N ARG A 34 -52.68 15.36 15.38
CA ARG A 34 -53.51 15.44 14.18
C ARG A 34 -53.52 14.14 13.39
N GLU A 35 -52.37 13.48 13.25
CA GLU A 35 -52.25 12.18 12.58
C GLU A 35 -52.94 11.03 13.34
N ILE A 36 -53.11 11.18 14.66
CA ILE A 36 -53.76 10.18 15.53
C ILE A 36 -55.12 10.65 16.08
N PHE A 37 -55.79 11.55 15.36
CA PHE A 37 -57.15 12.06 15.65
C PHE A 37 -57.32 12.92 16.92
N ILE A 38 -56.23 13.40 17.51
CA ILE A 38 -56.22 14.43 18.55
C ILE A 38 -56.12 15.80 17.87
N LYS A 39 -57.26 16.38 17.52
CA LYS A 39 -57.34 17.60 16.67
C LYS A 39 -57.01 18.90 17.40
N ASP A 40 -57.24 18.93 18.71
CA ASP A 40 -57.29 20.16 19.48
C ASP A 40 -56.33 20.13 20.68
N PHE A 41 -55.14 19.53 20.57
CA PHE A 41 -54.18 19.47 21.68
C PHE A 41 -53.74 20.88 22.15
N GLN A 42 -53.95 21.18 23.42
CA GLN A 42 -53.71 22.50 24.02
C GLN A 42 -52.59 22.47 25.05
N ILE A 43 -52.03 23.64 25.36
CA ILE A 43 -51.03 23.77 26.43
C ILE A 43 -51.59 23.32 27.80
N THR A 44 -52.89 23.52 28.02
CA THR A 44 -53.59 23.04 29.23
C THR A 44 -53.63 21.52 29.34
N ASP A 45 -53.50 20.77 28.24
CA ASP A 45 -53.42 19.31 28.29
C ASP A 45 -52.12 18.82 28.92
N ILE A 46 -51.10 19.66 28.93
CA ILE A 46 -49.79 19.40 29.54
C ILE A 46 -49.75 19.99 30.96
N THR A 47 -50.16 21.25 31.12
CA THR A 47 -49.98 22.01 32.38
C THR A 47 -51.11 21.82 33.39
N ALA A 48 -52.34 21.58 32.94
CA ALA A 48 -53.52 21.44 33.78
C ALA A 48 -54.42 20.31 33.26
N PRO A 49 -53.93 19.05 33.30
CA PRO A 49 -54.59 17.92 32.67
C PRO A 49 -55.97 17.67 33.29
N ARG A 50 -57.03 17.77 32.46
CA ARG A 50 -58.39 17.43 32.88
C ARG A 50 -58.62 15.94 32.70
N GLN A 51 -58.98 15.24 33.78
CA GLN A 51 -59.12 13.78 33.83
C GLN A 51 -59.82 13.16 32.61
N VAL A 52 -60.98 13.69 32.21
CA VAL A 52 -61.77 13.18 31.07
C VAL A 52 -61.01 13.35 29.74
N ARG A 53 -60.39 14.51 29.54
CA ARG A 53 -59.70 14.88 28.31
C ARG A 53 -58.35 14.15 28.20
N THR A 54 -57.60 14.07 29.28
CA THR A 54 -56.35 13.29 29.36
C THR A 54 -56.61 11.81 29.08
N LYS A 55 -57.66 11.23 29.67
CA LYS A 55 -58.07 9.84 29.38
C LYS A 55 -58.40 9.63 27.90
N LYS A 56 -59.10 10.59 27.26
CA LYS A 56 -59.40 10.56 25.82
C LYS A 56 -58.12 10.61 24.97
N ASN A 57 -57.21 11.55 25.25
CA ASN A 57 -55.96 11.71 24.50
C ASN A 57 -55.04 10.49 24.64
N LEU A 58 -54.88 9.96 25.86
CA LEU A 58 -54.11 8.74 26.12
C LEU A 58 -54.69 7.53 25.39
N LYS A 59 -56.02 7.40 25.30
CA LYS A 59 -56.66 6.33 24.54
C LYS A 59 -56.25 6.35 23.06
N PHE A 60 -56.22 7.53 22.44
CA PHE A 60 -55.77 7.67 21.05
C PHE A 60 -54.29 7.31 20.86
N ILE A 61 -53.44 7.76 21.78
CA ILE A 61 -52.00 7.44 21.77
C ILE A 61 -51.77 5.93 21.89
N VAL A 62 -52.40 5.29 22.89
CA VAL A 62 -52.25 3.84 23.11
C VAL A 62 -52.78 3.04 21.92
N ASN A 63 -53.92 3.45 21.35
CA ASN A 63 -54.47 2.81 20.15
C ASN A 63 -53.52 2.93 18.95
N PHE A 64 -52.89 4.09 18.76
CA PHE A 64 -51.90 4.27 17.72
C PHE A 64 -50.66 3.40 17.94
N VAL A 65 -50.14 3.33 19.17
CA VAL A 65 -48.98 2.47 19.50
C VAL A 65 -49.29 1.01 19.21
N LEU A 66 -50.50 0.54 19.58
CA LEU A 66 -50.94 -0.82 19.29
C LEU A 66 -51.05 -1.06 17.78
N TYR A 67 -51.65 -0.12 17.05
CA TYR A 67 -51.74 -0.17 15.58
C TYR A 67 -50.36 -0.22 14.93
N ALA A 68 -49.44 0.66 15.35
CA ALA A 68 -48.08 0.74 14.82
C ALA A 68 -47.30 -0.56 15.09
N ARG A 69 -47.46 -1.16 16.28
CA ARG A 69 -46.86 -2.47 16.60
C ARG A 69 -47.40 -3.57 15.69
N ASN A 70 -48.71 -3.63 15.49
CA ASN A 70 -49.34 -4.61 14.61
C ASN A 70 -48.93 -4.40 13.14
N LYS A 71 -48.84 -3.14 12.69
CA LYS A 71 -48.36 -2.81 11.34
C LYS A 71 -46.88 -3.12 11.15
N LYS A 72 -46.04 -2.87 12.15
CA LYS A 72 -44.63 -3.27 12.12
C LYS A 72 -44.51 -4.78 11.92
N GLN A 73 -45.31 -5.58 12.63
CA GLN A 73 -45.32 -7.03 12.45
C GLN A 73 -45.74 -7.45 11.04
N GLN A 74 -46.76 -6.80 10.46
CA GLN A 74 -47.17 -7.01 9.06
C GLN A 74 -46.10 -6.59 8.04
N MET A 75 -45.26 -5.62 8.40
CA MET A 75 -44.15 -5.15 7.55
C MET A 75 -42.84 -5.88 7.81
N GLN A 76 -42.77 -6.75 8.82
CA GLN A 76 -41.53 -7.40 9.23
C GLN A 76 -40.93 -8.22 8.09
N GLU A 77 -41.76 -8.95 7.34
CA GLU A 77 -41.33 -9.71 6.16
C GLU A 77 -40.64 -8.82 5.12
N LYS A 78 -41.19 -7.62 4.86
CA LYS A 78 -40.57 -6.66 3.92
C LYS A 78 -39.28 -6.07 4.45
N ILE A 79 -39.21 -5.83 5.77
CA ILE A 79 -37.98 -5.37 6.42
C ILE A 79 -36.90 -6.44 6.29
N ASP A 80 -37.25 -7.69 6.57
CA ASP A 80 -36.34 -8.83 6.48
C ASP A 80 -35.89 -9.08 5.04
N GLU A 81 -36.78 -8.89 4.05
CA GLU A 81 -36.44 -8.94 2.62
C GLU A 81 -35.40 -7.87 2.25
N VAL A 82 -35.61 -6.63 2.69
CA VAL A 82 -34.67 -5.52 2.44
C VAL A 82 -33.31 -5.81 3.09
N LEU A 83 -33.29 -6.30 4.32
CA LEU A 83 -32.07 -6.64 5.04
C LEU A 83 -31.34 -7.81 4.36
N SER A 84 -32.05 -8.86 3.96
CA SER A 84 -31.47 -10.00 3.23
C SER A 84 -30.91 -9.57 1.88
N ARG A 85 -31.58 -8.67 1.17
CA ARG A 85 -31.08 -8.11 -0.10
C ARG A 85 -29.82 -7.28 0.11
N ALA A 86 -29.76 -6.48 1.17
CA ALA A 86 -28.56 -5.72 1.53
C ALA A 86 -27.37 -6.66 1.84
N GLU A 87 -27.61 -7.74 2.58
CA GLU A 87 -26.58 -8.75 2.87
C GLU A 87 -26.08 -9.46 1.60
N LYS A 88 -26.99 -9.84 0.69
CA LYS A 88 -26.63 -10.42 -0.61
C LYS A 88 -25.77 -9.47 -1.44
N LEU A 89 -26.09 -8.19 -1.47
CA LEU A 89 -25.29 -7.18 -2.17
C LEU A 89 -23.89 -7.04 -1.55
N GLN A 90 -23.79 -7.01 -0.23
CA GLN A 90 -22.51 -6.94 0.47
C GLN A 90 -21.65 -8.18 0.16
N ASN A 91 -22.25 -9.37 0.16
CA ASN A 91 -21.54 -10.61 -0.18
C ASN A 91 -21.06 -10.62 -1.65
N MET A 92 -21.89 -10.17 -2.59
CA MET A 92 -21.46 -10.01 -3.99
C MET A 92 -20.31 -9.01 -4.14
N HIS A 93 -20.36 -7.89 -3.40
CA HIS A 93 -19.28 -6.91 -3.44
C HIS A 93 -17.96 -7.51 -2.93
N LYS A 94 -18.00 -8.29 -1.85
CA LYS A 94 -16.84 -8.98 -1.31
C LYS A 94 -16.27 -10.01 -2.31
N GLN A 95 -17.14 -10.82 -2.92
CA GLN A 95 -16.72 -11.78 -3.95
C GLN A 95 -16.07 -11.10 -5.16
N ASN A 96 -16.58 -9.96 -5.60
CA ASN A 96 -15.99 -9.17 -6.68
C ASN A 96 -14.58 -8.66 -6.30
N GLN A 97 -14.40 -8.18 -5.06
CA GLN A 97 -13.08 -7.75 -4.59
C GLN A 97 -12.08 -8.92 -4.58
N ASP A 98 -12.48 -10.07 -4.02
CA ASP A 98 -11.64 -11.28 -4.00
C ASP A 98 -11.26 -11.73 -5.41
N MET A 99 -12.18 -11.64 -6.38
CA MET A 99 -11.93 -12.00 -7.77
C MET A 99 -10.93 -11.05 -8.44
N VAL A 100 -11.08 -9.73 -8.23
CA VAL A 100 -10.16 -8.72 -8.75
C VAL A 100 -8.76 -8.92 -8.18
N GLU A 101 -8.63 -9.22 -6.89
CA GLU A 101 -7.34 -9.54 -6.29
C GLU A 101 -6.67 -10.78 -6.90
N ARG A 102 -7.45 -11.84 -7.16
CA ARG A 102 -6.93 -13.04 -7.84
C ARG A 102 -6.47 -12.74 -9.26
N MET A 103 -7.25 -11.96 -10.01
CA MET A 103 -6.88 -11.54 -11.36
C MET A 103 -5.58 -10.71 -11.36
N ASN A 104 -5.44 -9.77 -10.43
CA ASN A 104 -4.23 -8.96 -10.30
C ASN A 104 -3.00 -9.82 -9.95
N LYS A 105 -3.14 -10.77 -9.03
CA LYS A 105 -2.07 -11.74 -8.69
C LYS A 105 -1.66 -12.56 -9.93
N GLN A 106 -2.63 -13.05 -10.70
CA GLN A 106 -2.36 -13.82 -11.91
C GLN A 106 -1.70 -12.97 -13.01
N ALA A 107 -2.14 -11.73 -13.18
CA ALA A 107 -1.55 -10.78 -14.12
C ALA A 107 -0.08 -10.50 -13.75
N MET A 108 0.21 -10.29 -12.47
CA MET A 108 1.58 -10.09 -11.97
C MET A 108 2.48 -11.31 -12.26
N VAL A 109 2.02 -12.53 -11.95
CA VAL A 109 2.77 -13.76 -12.25
C VAL A 109 3.03 -13.90 -13.75
N THR A 110 2.02 -13.59 -14.59
CA THR A 110 2.16 -13.62 -16.04
C THR A 110 3.20 -12.62 -16.54
N ALA A 111 3.19 -11.39 -15.99
CA ALA A 111 4.16 -10.36 -16.32
C ALA A 111 5.59 -10.79 -15.93
N GLN A 112 5.77 -11.37 -14.75
CA GLN A 112 7.06 -11.91 -14.30
C GLN A 112 7.58 -13.01 -15.23
N LYS A 113 6.71 -13.97 -15.61
CA LYS A 113 7.07 -15.02 -16.57
C LYS A 113 7.46 -14.45 -17.93
N LYS A 114 6.71 -13.47 -18.45
CA LYS A 114 7.07 -12.78 -19.71
C LYS A 114 8.43 -12.10 -19.62
N ALA A 115 8.72 -11.40 -18.52
CA ALA A 115 10.01 -10.76 -18.32
C ALA A 115 11.17 -11.77 -18.26
N GLN A 116 10.97 -12.92 -17.62
CA GLN A 116 11.96 -14.01 -17.61
C GLN A 116 12.19 -14.60 -19.01
N ILE A 117 11.12 -14.82 -19.78
CA ILE A 117 11.22 -15.31 -21.17
C ILE A 117 12.02 -14.32 -22.02
N GLU A 118 11.75 -13.02 -21.93
CA GLU A 118 12.49 -12.01 -22.70
C GLU A 118 13.97 -11.94 -22.28
N LYS A 119 14.28 -12.10 -20.98
CA LYS A 119 15.66 -12.20 -20.51
C LYS A 119 16.38 -13.42 -21.09
N LEU A 120 15.69 -14.56 -21.16
CA LEU A 120 16.23 -15.79 -21.74
C LEU A 120 16.45 -15.66 -23.25
N LYS A 121 15.51 -15.04 -23.98
CA LYS A 121 15.67 -14.76 -25.41
C LYS A 121 16.90 -13.92 -25.70
N ARG A 122 17.14 -12.86 -24.92
CA ARG A 122 18.35 -12.04 -25.06
C ARG A 122 19.61 -12.87 -24.85
N LYS A 123 19.68 -13.65 -23.77
CA LYS A 123 20.82 -14.55 -23.53
C LYS A 123 21.05 -15.55 -24.66
N ILE A 124 19.99 -16.09 -25.25
CA ILE A 124 20.09 -17.00 -26.39
C ILE A 124 20.67 -16.27 -27.61
N ALA A 125 20.22 -15.04 -27.88
CA ALA A 125 20.76 -14.22 -28.96
C ALA A 125 22.25 -13.89 -28.72
N ASP A 126 22.61 -13.41 -27.53
CA ASP A 126 23.99 -13.09 -27.15
C ASP A 126 24.91 -14.32 -27.30
N ASN A 127 24.44 -15.49 -26.83
CA ASN A 127 25.19 -16.74 -27.00
C ASN A 127 25.32 -17.15 -28.47
N GLY A 128 24.29 -16.91 -29.28
CA GLY A 128 24.33 -17.16 -30.72
C GLY A 128 25.40 -16.33 -31.44
N GLU A 129 25.53 -15.05 -31.07
CA GLU A 129 26.59 -14.18 -31.59
C GLU A 129 27.99 -14.69 -31.19
N ILE A 130 28.18 -15.07 -29.92
CA ILE A 130 29.45 -15.63 -29.44
C ILE A 130 29.81 -16.92 -30.19
N ILE A 131 28.84 -17.80 -30.43
CA ILE A 131 29.07 -19.04 -31.19
C ILE A 131 29.52 -18.70 -32.62
N SER A 132 28.83 -17.77 -33.28
CA SER A 132 29.18 -17.36 -34.65
C SER A 132 30.59 -16.73 -34.73
N GLU A 133 30.97 -15.89 -33.77
CA GLU A 133 32.33 -15.37 -33.69
C GLU A 133 33.38 -16.46 -33.49
N ASN A 134 33.07 -17.46 -32.66
CA ASN A 134 33.98 -18.57 -32.43
C ASN A 134 34.12 -19.46 -33.66
N GLU A 135 33.04 -19.71 -34.41
CA GLU A 135 33.09 -20.42 -35.69
C GLU A 135 33.99 -19.70 -36.70
N MET A 136 33.88 -18.37 -36.82
CA MET A 136 34.76 -17.56 -37.66
C MET A 136 36.24 -17.69 -37.25
N LYS A 137 36.54 -17.65 -35.94
CA LYS A 137 37.90 -17.83 -35.42
C LYS A 137 38.44 -19.23 -35.70
N ILE A 138 37.61 -20.27 -35.59
CA ILE A 138 38.00 -21.65 -35.91
C ILE A 138 38.43 -21.74 -37.39
N ILE A 139 37.64 -21.17 -38.30
CA ILE A 139 37.97 -21.14 -39.73
C ILE A 139 39.30 -20.40 -39.99
N GLU A 140 39.54 -19.29 -39.29
CA GLU A 140 40.79 -18.54 -39.39
C GLU A 140 41.98 -19.36 -38.87
N TYR A 141 41.84 -20.02 -37.72
CA TYR A 141 42.87 -20.88 -37.18
C TYR A 141 43.18 -22.08 -38.08
N ASP A 142 42.18 -22.69 -38.70
CA ASP A 142 42.37 -23.78 -39.65
C ASP A 142 43.16 -23.33 -40.88
N LYS A 143 42.91 -22.12 -41.41
CA LYS A 143 43.72 -21.54 -42.50
C LYS A 143 45.17 -21.34 -42.09
N ILE A 144 45.40 -20.75 -40.91
CA ILE A 144 46.76 -20.55 -40.38
C ILE A 144 47.48 -21.89 -40.21
N LEU A 145 46.77 -22.91 -39.72
CA LEU A 145 47.32 -24.25 -39.56
C LEU A 145 47.73 -24.86 -40.91
N GLN A 146 46.88 -24.74 -41.93
CA GLN A 146 47.20 -25.21 -43.29
C GLN A 146 48.42 -24.49 -43.88
N GLU A 147 48.52 -23.17 -43.76
CA GLU A 147 49.69 -22.40 -44.22
C GLU A 147 50.97 -22.84 -43.49
N LYS A 148 50.90 -23.05 -42.18
CA LYS A 148 52.04 -23.55 -41.38
C LYS A 148 52.46 -24.95 -41.80
N MET A 149 51.50 -25.82 -42.14
CA MET A 149 51.78 -27.16 -42.66
C MET A 149 52.48 -27.09 -44.02
N GLN A 150 52.00 -26.25 -44.94
CA GLN A 150 52.64 -26.06 -46.26
C GLN A 150 54.07 -25.53 -46.12
N ILE A 151 54.30 -24.51 -45.29
CA ILE A 151 55.65 -23.98 -45.02
C ILE A 151 56.57 -25.07 -44.45
N LYS A 152 56.05 -25.93 -43.57
CA LYS A 152 56.80 -27.04 -42.99
C LYS A 152 57.17 -28.07 -44.08
N GLU A 153 56.24 -28.43 -44.95
CA GLU A 153 56.48 -29.35 -46.08
C GLU A 153 57.52 -28.78 -47.06
N GLU A 154 57.40 -27.50 -47.45
CA GLU A 154 58.38 -26.83 -48.29
C GLU A 154 59.77 -26.80 -47.66
N LYS A 155 59.85 -26.57 -46.35
CA LYS A 155 61.11 -26.56 -45.61
C LYS A 155 61.74 -27.96 -45.57
N ILE A 156 60.94 -29.00 -45.33
CA ILE A 156 61.39 -30.40 -45.41
C ILE A 156 61.90 -30.72 -46.81
N ALA A 157 61.20 -30.29 -47.86
CA ALA A 157 61.63 -30.50 -49.25
C ALA A 157 62.95 -29.77 -49.57
N LYS A 158 63.08 -28.49 -49.15
CA LYS A 158 64.33 -27.70 -49.30
C LYS A 158 65.49 -28.32 -48.53
N ASP A 159 65.26 -28.78 -47.31
CA ASP A 159 66.28 -29.44 -46.50
C ASP A 159 66.69 -30.81 -47.10
N GLY A 160 65.73 -31.53 -47.71
CA GLY A 160 66.01 -32.74 -48.50
C GLY A 160 66.90 -32.45 -49.72
N ALA A 161 66.58 -31.40 -50.48
CA ALA A 161 67.38 -30.97 -51.63
C ALA A 161 68.81 -30.55 -51.21
N LYS A 162 68.93 -29.77 -50.12
CA LYS A 162 70.23 -29.39 -49.55
C LYS A 162 71.03 -30.60 -49.08
N ARG A 163 70.40 -31.61 -48.46
CA ARG A 163 71.10 -32.86 -48.09
C ARG A 163 71.62 -33.61 -49.31
N ALA A 164 70.84 -33.67 -50.39
CA ALA A 164 71.28 -34.29 -51.64
C ALA A 164 72.46 -33.53 -52.27
N GLU A 165 72.43 -32.20 -52.24
CA GLU A 165 73.55 -31.37 -52.70
C GLU A 165 74.80 -31.54 -51.82
N MET A 166 74.63 -31.60 -50.50
CA MET A 166 75.73 -31.85 -49.56
C MET A 166 76.36 -33.23 -49.77
N GLN A 167 75.58 -34.25 -50.12
CA GLN A 167 76.10 -35.57 -50.50
C GLN A 167 76.90 -35.52 -51.80
N LYS A 168 76.45 -34.76 -52.81
CA LYS A 168 77.22 -34.54 -54.06
C LYS A 168 78.55 -33.81 -53.80
N LEU A 169 78.52 -32.78 -52.93
CA LEU A 169 79.71 -32.06 -52.50
C LEU A 169 80.67 -32.95 -51.71
N ARG A 170 80.17 -33.81 -50.81
CA ARG A 170 81.00 -34.81 -50.12
C ARG A 170 81.68 -35.77 -51.09
N ALA A 171 80.95 -36.29 -52.08
CA ALA A 171 81.52 -37.15 -53.12
C ALA A 171 82.67 -36.45 -53.88
N LYS A 172 82.51 -35.15 -54.20
CA LYS A 172 83.56 -34.31 -54.81
C LYS A 172 84.74 -34.04 -53.87
N VAL A 173 84.49 -33.86 -52.58
CA VAL A 173 85.56 -33.65 -51.58
C VAL A 173 86.35 -34.93 -51.36
N ASP A 174 85.71 -36.10 -51.35
CA ASP A 174 86.39 -37.39 -51.24
C ASP A 174 87.20 -37.71 -52.51
N GLU A 175 86.71 -37.30 -53.69
CA GLU A 175 87.46 -37.35 -54.95
C GLU A 175 88.70 -36.42 -54.93
N LEU A 176 88.58 -35.21 -54.38
CA LEU A 176 89.69 -34.25 -54.28
C LEU A 176 90.71 -34.64 -53.18
N ARG A 177 90.27 -35.28 -52.09
CA ARG A 177 91.14 -35.81 -51.03
C ARG A 177 91.98 -37.01 -51.48
N SER A 178 91.60 -37.68 -52.56
CA SER A 178 92.38 -38.78 -53.17
C SER A 178 93.59 -38.33 -54.01
N LYS A 179 93.71 -37.02 -54.31
CA LYS A 179 94.71 -36.49 -55.25
C LYS A 179 95.82 -35.62 -54.65
N ILE A 180 95.91 -35.45 -53.33
CA ILE A 180 96.92 -34.56 -52.74
C ILE A 180 97.58 -35.22 -51.52
N VAL A 181 98.74 -35.85 -51.75
CA VAL A 181 99.91 -35.89 -50.85
C VAL A 181 101.12 -36.03 -51.79
N LYS A 182 102.12 -35.14 -51.83
CA LYS A 182 103.18 -34.93 -50.83
C LYS A 182 103.95 -33.64 -51.13
N SER A 183 104.28 -32.86 -50.11
CA SER A 183 105.64 -32.28 -49.96
C SER A 183 105.79 -31.69 -48.55
N PRO A 184 106.63 -32.25 -47.67
CA PRO A 184 106.78 -31.77 -46.29
C PRO A 184 107.75 -30.59 -46.09
N GLU A 185 108.38 -30.06 -47.14
CA GLU A 185 109.43 -29.03 -46.97
C GLU A 185 108.95 -27.59 -47.23
N LYS A 186 107.79 -27.41 -47.88
CA LYS A 186 107.13 -26.10 -48.01
C LYS A 186 106.33 -25.68 -46.76
N ILE A 187 106.01 -26.64 -45.90
CA ILE A 187 105.10 -26.48 -44.76
C ILE A 187 105.70 -25.59 -43.66
N ARG A 188 107.03 -25.49 -43.56
CA ARG A 188 107.69 -24.73 -42.49
C ARG A 188 107.71 -23.21 -42.71
N LYS A 189 107.74 -22.74 -43.97
CA LYS A 189 107.51 -21.32 -44.32
C LYS A 189 106.03 -20.99 -44.38
N GLN A 190 105.20 -21.92 -44.86
CA GLN A 190 103.74 -21.78 -44.80
C GLN A 190 103.20 -21.74 -43.38
N LEU A 191 103.86 -22.34 -42.37
CA LEU A 191 103.40 -22.28 -40.98
C LEU A 191 103.49 -20.85 -40.39
N VAL A 192 104.51 -20.08 -40.76
CA VAL A 192 104.66 -18.68 -40.33
C VAL A 192 103.65 -17.78 -41.07
N GLU A 193 103.49 -17.94 -42.39
CA GLU A 193 102.45 -17.26 -43.16
C GLU A 193 101.02 -17.71 -42.77
N LEU A 194 100.84 -18.95 -42.31
CA LEU A 194 99.56 -19.48 -41.81
C LEU A 194 99.29 -19.03 -40.38
N GLU A 195 100.30 -18.80 -39.55
CA GLU A 195 100.13 -18.20 -38.22
C GLU A 195 99.79 -16.71 -38.31
N GLU A 196 100.39 -15.97 -39.25
CA GLU A 196 99.99 -14.60 -39.58
C GLU A 196 98.60 -14.57 -40.23
N ASN A 197 98.30 -15.42 -41.21
CA ASN A 197 96.95 -15.54 -41.77
C ASN A 197 95.93 -16.02 -40.73
N ARG A 198 96.33 -16.86 -39.77
CA ARG A 198 95.46 -17.30 -38.67
C ARG A 198 95.16 -16.11 -37.78
N LYS A 199 96.15 -15.32 -37.38
CA LYS A 199 95.95 -14.07 -36.64
C LYS A 199 95.05 -13.11 -37.39
N GLU A 200 95.28 -12.89 -38.69
CA GLU A 200 94.47 -12.01 -39.52
C GLU A 200 93.03 -12.56 -39.70
N GLN A 201 92.86 -13.88 -39.80
CA GLN A 201 91.53 -14.51 -39.79
C GLN A 201 90.86 -14.47 -38.43
N GLU A 202 91.61 -14.50 -37.34
CA GLU A 202 91.13 -14.43 -35.97
C GLU A 202 90.66 -13.00 -35.66
N GLU A 203 91.39 -11.98 -36.11
CA GLU A 203 90.94 -10.58 -36.14
C GLU A 203 89.71 -10.38 -37.03
N LYS A 204 89.69 -10.92 -38.25
CA LYS A 204 88.50 -10.88 -39.13
C LYS A 204 87.30 -11.59 -38.49
N ARG A 205 87.52 -12.71 -37.80
CA ARG A 205 86.47 -13.42 -37.04
C ARG A 205 85.96 -12.58 -35.88
N GLU A 206 86.82 -11.88 -35.16
CA GLU A 206 86.38 -10.99 -34.09
C GLU A 206 85.62 -9.78 -34.63
N ILE A 207 86.04 -9.20 -35.75
CA ILE A 207 85.28 -8.14 -36.44
C ILE A 207 83.90 -8.67 -36.88
N ILE A 208 83.83 -9.88 -37.43
CA ILE A 208 82.56 -10.50 -37.82
C ILE A 208 81.69 -10.82 -36.59
N ARG A 209 82.27 -11.31 -35.49
CA ARG A 209 81.56 -11.57 -34.23
C ARG A 209 81.01 -10.29 -33.63
N ALA A 210 81.80 -9.21 -33.60
CA ALA A 210 81.37 -7.89 -33.17
C ALA A 210 80.24 -7.37 -34.07
N ALA A 211 80.33 -7.54 -35.39
CA ALA A 211 79.27 -7.15 -36.33
C ALA A 211 77.98 -7.97 -36.16
N ILE A 212 78.09 -9.27 -35.87
CA ILE A 212 76.95 -10.15 -35.57
C ILE A 212 76.31 -9.75 -34.24
N LEU A 213 77.11 -9.48 -33.21
CA LEU A 213 76.61 -9.04 -31.91
C LEU A 213 75.87 -7.69 -32.05
N ASN A 214 76.43 -6.76 -32.82
CA ASN A 214 75.82 -5.45 -33.07
C ASN A 214 74.52 -5.58 -33.90
N LYS A 215 74.46 -6.49 -34.88
CA LYS A 215 73.21 -6.81 -35.59
C LYS A 215 72.18 -7.46 -34.67
N LYS A 216 72.62 -8.28 -33.71
CA LYS A 216 71.73 -8.93 -32.74
C LYS A 216 71.12 -7.92 -31.77
N THR A 217 71.90 -6.98 -31.26
CA THR A 217 71.39 -5.88 -30.43
C THR A 217 70.42 -5.01 -31.22
N LEU A 218 70.75 -4.67 -32.47
CA LEU A 218 69.85 -3.91 -33.34
C LEU A 218 68.52 -4.64 -33.58
N LEU A 219 68.54 -5.97 -33.77
CA LEU A 219 67.31 -6.77 -33.91
C LEU A 219 66.47 -6.78 -32.62
N GLN A 220 67.10 -6.85 -31.45
CA GLN A 220 66.39 -6.73 -30.17
C GLN A 220 65.74 -5.34 -30.00
N ASP A 221 66.42 -4.28 -30.44
CA ASP A 221 65.86 -2.94 -30.44
C ASP A 221 64.66 -2.83 -31.38
N TYR A 222 64.74 -3.44 -32.58
CA TYR A 222 63.62 -3.53 -33.52
C TYR A 222 62.43 -4.33 -32.99
N GLU A 223 62.67 -5.46 -32.32
CA GLU A 223 61.62 -6.26 -31.68
C GLU A 223 60.94 -5.46 -30.57
N SER A 224 61.72 -4.76 -29.74
CA SER A 224 61.22 -3.87 -28.69
C SER A 224 60.35 -2.76 -29.29
N ALA A 225 60.83 -2.07 -30.32
CA ALA A 225 60.07 -1.04 -31.04
C ALA A 225 58.77 -1.61 -31.65
N SER A 226 58.82 -2.81 -32.24
CA SER A 226 57.66 -3.49 -32.82
C SER A 226 56.59 -3.81 -31.77
N THR A 227 57.00 -4.25 -30.56
CA THR A 227 56.05 -4.48 -29.47
C THR A 227 55.37 -3.21 -28.98
N ILE A 228 56.09 -2.08 -28.95
CA ILE A 228 55.52 -0.77 -28.63
C ILE A 228 54.50 -0.37 -29.69
N ILE A 229 54.84 -0.47 -30.98
CA ILE A 229 53.94 -0.13 -32.09
C ILE A 229 52.66 -0.98 -32.04
N LYS A 230 52.76 -2.29 -31.77
CA LYS A 230 51.59 -3.16 -31.62
C LYS A 230 50.69 -2.74 -30.44
N ARG A 231 51.29 -2.34 -29.32
CA ARG A 231 50.55 -1.84 -28.15
C ARG A 231 49.82 -0.56 -28.51
N GLU A 232 50.50 0.43 -29.08
CA GLU A 232 49.89 1.71 -29.49
C GLU A 232 48.77 1.50 -30.54
N TYR A 233 48.95 0.58 -31.49
CA TYR A 233 47.92 0.23 -32.46
C TYR A 233 46.67 -0.37 -31.78
N SER A 234 46.85 -1.25 -30.78
CA SER A 234 45.72 -1.80 -30.03
C SER A 234 44.97 -0.73 -29.23
N THR A 235 45.70 0.23 -28.64
CA THR A 235 45.13 1.38 -27.95
C THR A 235 44.35 2.28 -28.92
N LEU A 236 44.90 2.56 -30.10
CA LEU A 236 44.24 3.36 -31.13
C LEU A 236 42.95 2.69 -31.62
N LYS A 237 42.95 1.36 -31.79
CA LYS A 237 41.74 0.60 -32.14
C LYS A 237 40.65 0.77 -31.08
N GLY A 238 40.99 0.67 -29.80
CA GLY A 238 40.05 0.93 -28.70
C GLY A 238 39.45 2.33 -28.74
N ILE A 239 40.26 3.36 -29.03
CA ILE A 239 39.80 4.75 -29.17
C ILE A 239 38.82 4.90 -30.34
N ILE A 240 39.07 4.21 -31.47
CA ILE A 240 38.17 4.21 -32.63
C ILE A 240 36.82 3.58 -32.27
N ASP A 241 36.84 2.45 -31.56
CA ASP A 241 35.62 1.74 -31.13
C ASP A 241 34.81 2.61 -30.14
N ASP A 242 35.48 3.27 -29.20
CA ASP A 242 34.87 4.24 -28.27
C ASP A 242 34.24 5.42 -29.02
N GLN A 243 34.88 5.93 -30.07
CA GLN A 243 34.35 7.03 -30.87
C GLN A 243 33.10 6.64 -31.67
N ILE A 244 33.04 5.40 -32.18
CA ILE A 244 31.84 4.84 -32.83
C ILE A 244 30.69 4.74 -31.81
N SER A 245 30.98 4.22 -30.62
CA SER A 245 30.00 4.12 -29.52
C SER A 245 29.48 5.51 -29.09
N LEU A 246 30.37 6.49 -28.97
CA LEU A 246 30.02 7.88 -28.64
C LEU A 246 29.11 8.52 -29.70
N GLN A 247 29.36 8.28 -30.99
CA GLN A 247 28.48 8.74 -32.07
C GLN A 247 27.09 8.10 -32.01
N ALA A 248 27.02 6.79 -31.73
CA ALA A 248 25.75 6.09 -31.58
C ALA A 248 24.94 6.64 -30.39
N MET A 249 25.61 6.88 -29.26
CA MET A 249 25.00 7.49 -28.08
C MET A 249 24.52 8.93 -28.35
N LYS A 250 25.30 9.74 -29.07
CA LYS A 250 24.91 11.10 -29.49
C LYS A 250 23.61 11.10 -30.32
N LYS A 251 23.47 10.15 -31.26
CA LYS A 251 22.21 9.97 -32.04
C LYS A 251 21.04 9.58 -31.15
N LYS A 252 21.26 8.72 -30.15
CA LYS A 252 20.21 8.31 -29.19
C LYS A 252 19.78 9.46 -28.29
N CYS A 253 20.71 10.28 -27.80
CA CYS A 253 20.41 11.49 -27.03
C CYS A 253 19.61 12.52 -27.86
N GLY A 254 19.89 12.64 -29.16
CA GLY A 254 19.10 13.48 -30.08
C GLY A 254 17.64 13.06 -30.13
N ARG A 255 17.38 11.75 -30.36
CA ARG A 255 16.01 11.20 -30.37
C ARG A 255 15.28 11.39 -29.02
N LEU A 256 15.97 11.12 -27.91
CA LEU A 256 15.38 11.33 -26.58
C LEU A 256 15.05 12.81 -26.31
N ARG A 257 15.81 13.76 -26.88
CA ARG A 257 15.50 15.19 -26.78
C ARG A 257 14.23 15.53 -27.56
N GLU A 258 14.07 15.00 -28.78
CA GLU A 258 12.85 15.17 -29.57
C GLU A 258 11.63 14.57 -28.85
N ASP A 259 11.77 13.37 -28.28
CA ASP A 259 10.71 12.72 -27.48
C ASP A 259 10.32 13.58 -26.26
N ILE A 260 11.30 14.16 -25.55
CA ILE A 260 11.05 15.06 -24.40
C ILE A 260 10.32 16.32 -24.86
N GLU A 261 10.71 16.91 -25.98
CA GLU A 261 10.04 18.10 -26.52
C GLU A 261 8.59 17.80 -26.93
N ASP A 262 8.33 16.64 -27.53
CA ASP A 262 6.98 16.20 -27.89
C ASP A 262 6.12 15.91 -26.66
N VAL A 263 6.66 15.24 -25.64
CA VAL A 263 5.97 15.02 -24.36
C VAL A 263 5.67 16.36 -23.68
N THR A 264 6.62 17.31 -23.69
CA THR A 264 6.42 18.64 -23.11
C THR A 264 5.34 19.43 -23.85
N ARG A 265 5.29 19.36 -25.19
CA ARG A 265 4.20 19.94 -25.99
C ARG A 265 2.85 19.32 -25.65
N ASN A 266 2.79 17.99 -25.51
CA ASN A 266 1.57 17.27 -25.17
C ASN A 266 1.08 17.58 -23.75
N ILE A 267 1.99 17.70 -22.78
CA ILE A 267 1.67 18.13 -21.41
C ILE A 267 1.08 19.54 -21.42
N ASN A 268 1.73 20.49 -22.11
CA ASN A 268 1.23 21.86 -22.21
C ASN A 268 -0.14 21.93 -22.93
N LEU A 269 -0.38 21.06 -23.92
CA LEU A 269 -1.67 20.96 -24.60
C LEU A 269 -2.74 20.38 -23.67
N ALA A 270 -2.41 19.34 -22.90
CA ALA A 270 -3.30 18.72 -21.92
C ALA A 270 -3.61 19.65 -20.74
N GLU A 271 -2.64 20.44 -20.28
CA GLU A 271 -2.85 21.49 -19.27
C GLU A 271 -3.76 22.59 -19.80
N LYS A 272 -3.61 23.02 -21.06
CA LYS A 272 -4.52 24.00 -21.68
C LYS A 272 -5.94 23.45 -21.88
N LEU A 273 -6.09 22.18 -22.25
CA LEU A 273 -7.39 21.53 -22.45
C LEU A 273 -8.07 21.12 -21.13
N GLY A 274 -7.31 20.90 -20.05
CA GLY A 274 -7.83 20.52 -18.73
C GLY A 274 -8.12 21.67 -17.77
N SER A 275 -7.67 22.90 -18.07
CA SER A 275 -7.66 23.99 -17.06
C SER A 275 -8.90 24.88 -17.03
N GLN A 276 -9.81 24.86 -18.01
CA GLN A 276 -10.89 25.85 -18.05
C GLN A 276 -12.25 25.33 -17.57
N ASP A 277 -12.65 24.09 -17.87
CA ASP A 277 -14.01 23.59 -17.50
C ASP A 277 -14.03 22.61 -16.30
N HIS A 278 -13.02 21.76 -16.13
CA HIS A 278 -13.06 20.74 -15.08
C HIS A 278 -12.61 21.23 -13.69
N ARG A 279 -11.76 22.26 -13.63
CA ARG A 279 -11.32 22.82 -12.34
C ARG A 279 -12.44 23.59 -11.64
N GLN A 280 -13.23 24.36 -12.40
CA GLN A 280 -14.34 25.13 -11.85
C GLN A 280 -15.47 24.22 -11.35
N ALA A 281 -15.86 23.23 -12.15
CA ALA A 281 -16.89 22.24 -11.77
C ALA A 281 -16.46 21.37 -10.57
N SER A 282 -15.17 21.00 -10.49
CA SER A 282 -14.66 20.24 -9.35
C SER A 282 -14.58 21.06 -8.06
N ILE A 283 -14.27 22.37 -8.15
CA ILE A 283 -14.24 23.26 -6.98
C ILE A 283 -15.66 23.49 -6.46
N GLU A 284 -16.64 23.71 -7.33
CA GLU A 284 -18.05 23.89 -6.96
C GLU A 284 -18.63 22.62 -6.33
N ALA A 285 -18.31 21.44 -6.86
CA ALA A 285 -18.74 20.16 -6.28
C ALA A 285 -18.12 19.90 -4.89
N ILE A 286 -16.86 20.27 -4.68
CA ILE A 286 -16.19 20.14 -3.38
C ILE A 286 -16.83 21.12 -2.37
N GLN A 287 -17.06 22.37 -2.74
CA GLN A 287 -17.68 23.37 -1.86
C GLN A 287 -19.12 23.00 -1.48
N GLU A 288 -19.91 22.46 -2.41
CA GLU A 288 -21.26 21.98 -2.12
C GLU A 288 -21.24 20.76 -1.18
N CYS A 289 -20.28 19.84 -1.38
CA CYS A 289 -20.07 18.70 -0.48
C CYS A 289 -19.68 19.15 0.94
N GLU A 290 -18.75 20.11 1.05
CA GLU A 290 -18.34 20.70 2.33
C GLU A 290 -19.50 21.38 3.05
N LYS A 291 -20.33 22.13 2.31
CA LYS A 291 -21.53 22.77 2.86
C LYS A 291 -22.52 21.73 3.40
N GLN A 292 -22.78 20.66 2.65
CA GLN A 292 -23.68 19.58 3.08
C GLN A 292 -23.12 18.83 4.30
N CYS A 293 -21.82 18.57 4.35
CA CYS A 293 -21.15 17.99 5.51
C CYS A 293 -21.30 18.89 6.75
N GLN A 294 -21.09 20.20 6.59
CA GLN A 294 -21.21 21.16 7.68
C GLN A 294 -22.66 21.26 8.20
N GLU A 295 -23.65 21.27 7.31
CA GLU A 295 -25.06 21.22 7.70
C GLU A 295 -25.39 19.94 8.49
N ARG A 296 -24.87 18.78 8.06
CA ARG A 296 -25.10 17.51 8.75
C ARG A 296 -24.45 17.48 10.13
N ILE A 297 -23.24 18.03 10.27
CA ILE A 297 -22.56 18.19 11.57
C ILE A 297 -23.38 19.10 12.48
N ASN A 298 -23.89 20.22 11.96
CA ASN A 298 -24.70 21.15 12.74
C ASN A 298 -26.02 20.52 13.19
N ARG A 299 -26.68 19.72 12.34
CA ARG A 299 -27.87 18.93 12.71
C ARG A 299 -27.56 17.96 13.84
N LEU A 300 -26.45 17.22 13.75
CA LEU A 300 -26.02 16.27 14.79
C LEU A 300 -25.70 16.97 16.12
N ARG A 301 -25.00 18.10 16.09
CA ARG A 301 -24.73 18.91 17.29
C ARG A 301 -26.01 19.38 17.96
N LYS A 302 -26.98 19.82 17.17
CA LYS A 302 -28.30 20.23 17.66
C LYS A 302 -29.05 19.07 18.30
N THR A 303 -29.10 17.91 17.65
CA THR A 303 -29.75 16.72 18.23
C THR A 303 -29.06 16.24 19.50
N HIS A 304 -27.72 16.32 19.56
CA HIS A 304 -26.97 15.95 20.76
C HIS A 304 -27.29 16.88 21.94
N ALA A 305 -27.34 18.20 21.70
CA ALA A 305 -27.72 19.16 22.74
C ALA A 305 -29.16 18.95 23.22
N GLU A 306 -30.08 18.62 22.32
CA GLU A 306 -31.48 18.32 22.64
C GLU A 306 -31.58 17.06 23.53
N ILE A 307 -30.88 15.98 23.16
CA ILE A 307 -30.83 14.74 23.97
C ILE A 307 -30.23 15.01 25.37
N GLU A 308 -29.14 15.77 25.45
CA GLU A 308 -28.50 16.07 26.73
C GLU A 308 -29.41 16.91 27.64
N SER A 309 -30.21 17.83 27.06
CA SER A 309 -31.21 18.60 27.80
C SER A 309 -32.37 17.72 28.30
N GLU A 310 -32.82 16.77 27.48
CA GLU A 310 -33.89 15.83 27.84
C GLU A 310 -33.46 14.91 28.98
N LYS A 311 -32.21 14.42 28.92
CA LYS A 311 -31.60 13.63 30.00
C LYS A 311 -31.63 14.38 31.33
N LYS A 312 -31.16 15.63 31.37
CA LYS A 312 -31.19 16.46 32.58
C LYS A 312 -32.60 16.67 33.13
N LEU A 313 -33.59 16.81 32.25
CA LEU A 313 -34.98 16.96 32.66
C LEU A 313 -35.53 15.67 33.27
N LEU A 314 -35.22 14.51 32.69
CA LEU A 314 -35.62 13.22 33.22
C LEU A 314 -34.98 12.95 34.58
N ASP A 315 -33.72 13.31 34.77
CA ASP A 315 -33.03 13.19 36.06
C ASP A 315 -33.73 14.01 37.16
N ARG A 316 -34.11 15.27 36.88
CA ARG A 316 -34.88 16.09 37.82
C ARG A 316 -36.27 15.52 38.13
N LYS A 317 -36.96 14.96 37.12
CA LYS A 317 -38.27 14.31 37.33
C LYS A 317 -38.13 13.08 38.22
N ARG A 318 -37.06 12.31 38.04
CA ARG A 318 -36.75 11.16 38.90
C ARG A 318 -36.57 11.61 40.36
N GLU A 319 -35.74 12.62 40.59
CA GLU A 319 -35.50 13.17 41.94
C GLU A 319 -36.78 13.69 42.61
N ASN A 320 -37.67 14.35 41.85
CA ASN A 320 -38.95 14.84 42.38
C ASN A 320 -39.89 13.69 42.77
N ILE A 321 -40.04 12.69 41.90
CA ILE A 321 -40.87 11.50 42.20
C ILE A 321 -40.33 10.78 43.42
N GLU A 322 -39.00 10.62 43.51
CA GLU A 322 -38.34 10.01 44.67
C GLU A 322 -38.66 10.78 45.96
N SER A 323 -38.54 12.12 45.94
CA SER A 323 -38.91 12.99 47.05
C SER A 323 -40.38 12.82 47.45
N ARG A 324 -41.30 12.81 46.48
CA ARG A 324 -42.75 12.65 46.76
C ARG A 324 -43.10 11.27 47.29
N CYS A 325 -42.43 10.22 46.82
CA CYS A 325 -42.56 8.88 47.38
C CYS A 325 -42.15 8.89 48.85
N THR A 326 -41.01 9.50 49.20
CA THR A 326 -40.55 9.58 50.60
C THR A 326 -41.55 10.34 51.50
N GLU A 327 -42.16 11.41 51.00
CA GLU A 327 -43.19 12.17 51.71
C GLU A 327 -44.46 11.33 51.94
N MET A 328 -44.99 10.68 50.90
CA MET A 328 -46.15 9.79 51.02
C MET A 328 -45.88 8.63 51.99
N TYR A 329 -44.67 8.06 52.00
CA TYR A 329 -44.30 7.04 52.98
C TYR A 329 -44.35 7.59 54.41
N SER A 330 -43.88 8.82 54.62
CA SER A 330 -43.98 9.48 55.93
C SER A 330 -45.42 9.73 56.35
N GLU A 331 -46.27 10.24 55.47
CA GLU A 331 -47.71 10.45 55.74
C GLU A 331 -48.44 9.14 56.03
N THR A 332 -48.17 8.10 55.23
CA THR A 332 -48.76 6.77 55.44
C THR A 332 -48.37 6.22 56.82
N SER A 333 -47.12 6.40 57.22
CA SER A 333 -46.64 6.00 58.54
C SER A 333 -47.33 6.78 59.68
N LYS A 334 -47.60 8.08 59.49
CA LYS A 334 -48.37 8.89 60.47
C LYS A 334 -49.81 8.39 60.61
N ILE A 335 -50.51 8.20 59.49
CA ILE A 335 -51.90 7.70 59.49
C ILE A 335 -51.98 6.32 60.14
N GLN A 336 -51.04 5.41 59.84
CA GLN A 336 -50.97 4.11 60.51
C GLN A 336 -50.80 4.24 62.02
N GLY A 337 -50.01 5.22 62.48
CA GLY A 337 -49.89 5.54 63.90
C GLY A 337 -51.20 6.04 64.53
N GLU A 338 -51.92 6.93 63.85
CA GLU A 338 -53.23 7.44 64.31
C GLU A 338 -54.30 6.34 64.36
N ILE A 339 -54.33 5.45 63.36
CA ILE A 339 -55.20 4.27 63.34
C ILE A 339 -54.91 3.38 64.55
N ALA A 340 -53.64 3.03 64.77
CA ALA A 340 -53.25 2.18 65.89
C ALA A 340 -53.62 2.79 67.26
N GLN A 341 -53.50 4.12 67.40
CA GLN A 341 -53.93 4.83 68.61
C GLN A 341 -55.45 4.79 68.78
N THR A 342 -56.20 5.04 67.71
CA THR A 342 -57.67 4.99 67.73
C THR A 342 -58.18 3.58 68.05
N GLU A 343 -57.57 2.55 67.49
CA GLU A 343 -57.87 1.14 67.79
C GLU A 343 -57.64 0.83 69.27
N LYS A 344 -56.55 1.36 69.85
CA LYS A 344 -56.25 1.24 71.28
C LYS A 344 -57.30 1.95 72.14
N ASP A 345 -57.72 3.15 71.75
CA ASP A 345 -58.74 3.92 72.46
C ASP A 345 -60.10 3.20 72.42
N ILE A 346 -60.50 2.68 71.25
CA ILE A 346 -61.71 1.84 71.10
C ILE A 346 -61.63 0.60 71.97
N ALA A 347 -60.50 -0.11 71.97
CA ALA A 347 -60.32 -1.30 72.80
C ALA A 347 -60.46 -0.97 74.30
N SER A 348 -59.88 0.15 74.75
CA SER A 348 -59.99 0.61 76.14
C SER A 348 -61.42 1.00 76.51
N PHE A 349 -62.15 1.65 75.60
CA PHE A 349 -63.55 2.01 75.79
C PHE A 349 -64.46 0.78 75.86
N LEU A 350 -64.26 -0.19 74.95
CA LEU A 350 -65.01 -1.45 74.96
C LEU A 350 -64.75 -2.23 76.26
N GLN A 351 -63.51 -2.27 76.73
CA GLN A 351 -63.16 -2.87 78.02
C GLN A 351 -63.92 -2.17 79.17
N HIS A 352 -63.94 -0.85 79.19
CA HIS A 352 -64.67 -0.09 80.22
C HIS A 352 -66.18 -0.37 80.20
N CYS A 353 -66.79 -0.43 79.01
CA CYS A 353 -68.19 -0.81 78.85
C CYS A 353 -68.47 -2.24 79.36
N GLN A 354 -67.56 -3.17 79.10
CA GLN A 354 -67.66 -4.55 79.59
C GLN A 354 -67.60 -4.60 81.12
N GLU A 355 -66.67 -3.87 81.74
CA GLU A 355 -66.55 -3.76 83.20
C GLU A 355 -67.82 -3.20 83.85
N LEU A 356 -68.43 -2.16 83.25
CA LEU A 356 -69.70 -1.59 83.72
C LEU A 356 -70.85 -2.61 83.62
N TYR A 357 -70.94 -3.33 82.50
CA TYR A 357 -71.94 -4.37 82.30
C TYR A 357 -71.78 -5.50 83.32
N ASP A 358 -70.55 -5.99 83.53
CA ASP A 358 -70.26 -7.06 84.48
C ASP A 358 -70.56 -6.63 85.93
N MET A 359 -70.29 -5.36 86.28
CA MET A 359 -70.69 -4.77 87.56
C MET A 359 -72.21 -4.75 87.74
N GLU A 360 -72.97 -4.35 86.72
CA GLU A 360 -74.43 -4.28 86.77
C GLU A 360 -75.06 -5.67 86.89
N ILE A 361 -74.57 -6.65 86.12
CA ILE A 361 -74.97 -8.05 86.23
C ILE A 361 -74.66 -8.60 87.64
N SER A 362 -73.48 -8.29 88.18
CA SER A 362 -73.09 -8.72 89.54
C SER A 362 -74.03 -8.14 90.61
N LYS A 363 -74.41 -6.85 90.49
CA LYS A 363 -75.42 -6.24 91.38
C LYS A 363 -76.77 -6.93 91.27
N LEU A 364 -77.24 -7.23 90.05
CA LEU A 364 -78.50 -7.94 89.83
C LEU A 364 -78.49 -9.36 90.42
N GLN A 365 -77.35 -10.06 90.38
CA GLN A 365 -77.19 -11.37 91.00
C GLN A 365 -77.19 -11.29 92.54
N GLN A 366 -76.57 -10.26 93.13
CA GLN A 366 -76.67 -10.01 94.58
C GLN A 366 -78.11 -9.74 95.02
N PHE A 367 -78.88 -8.97 94.24
CA PHE A 367 -80.31 -8.77 94.52
C PHE A 367 -81.11 -10.07 94.47
N LYS A 368 -80.80 -10.99 93.55
CA LYS A 368 -81.47 -12.30 93.50
C LYS A 368 -81.10 -13.23 94.66
N GLY A 369 -79.88 -13.13 95.20
CA GLY A 369 -79.44 -13.92 96.35
C GLY A 369 -79.97 -13.45 97.71
N ILE A 370 -80.55 -12.25 97.81
CA ILE A 370 -81.21 -11.74 99.02
C ILE A 370 -82.69 -12.22 99.13
N PHE A 371 -83.26 -12.71 98.03
CA PHE A 371 -84.65 -13.21 97.95
C PHE A 371 -84.76 -14.74 97.81
N SER A 372 -83.67 -15.45 98.07
CA SER A 372 -83.59 -16.91 98.26
C SER A 372 -83.09 -17.20 99.66
#